data_AF-A0A3S3EKL6-F1
#
_entry.id   AF-A0A3S3EKL6-F1
#
_cell.length_a   1.000
_cell.length_b   1.000
_cell.length_c   1.000
_cell.angle_alpha   90.00
_cell.angle_beta   90.00
_cell.angle_gamma   90.00
#
_symmetry.space_group_name_H-M   'P 1'
#
loop_
_entity.id
_entity.type
_entity.pdbx_description
1 polymer ?
#
loop_
_entity_poly.entity_id
_entity_poly.type
_entity_poly.pdbx_seq_one_letter_code
_entity_poly.pdbx_strand_id
1 'polypeptide(L)'
;MSAAEALLPIEVPPSSAGAPLPHVFANEERLLIAYLADVPDPSFDGTNARSVSPATGDQSVAILTVEPYLALQFGPPNDEAISGHRLYGLGLQPYSAFEVFNSSWIASLEKANRVHPSHMPELFSDYRHFILTFHDSTIEFVAKKFLISLCTGAVLSALMEAARH
;
A
#
# COMPACT_ATOMS: atom_id res chain seq x y z
N MET A 1 -19.14 -7.50 22.10
CA MET A 1 -18.57 -8.32 21.01
C MET A 1 -17.80 -7.37 20.11
N SER A 2 -16.52 -7.62 19.83
CA SER A 2 -15.79 -6.84 18.81
C SER A 2 -16.50 -7.03 17.48
N ALA A 3 -16.72 -5.95 16.72
CA ALA A 3 -17.21 -6.07 15.36
C ALA A 3 -16.21 -6.88 14.52
N ALA A 4 -16.71 -7.65 13.56
CA ALA A 4 -15.86 -8.44 12.66
C ALA A 4 -15.09 -7.51 11.70
N GLU A 5 -13.90 -7.94 11.29
CA GLU A 5 -13.15 -7.27 10.22
C GLU A 5 -13.95 -7.29 8.91
N ALA A 6 -13.84 -6.22 8.12
CA ALA A 6 -14.44 -6.12 6.80
C ALA A 6 -13.51 -5.36 5.86
N LEU A 7 -13.56 -5.71 4.56
CA LEU A 7 -12.81 -5.02 3.52
C LEU A 7 -13.72 -4.05 2.77
N LEU A 8 -13.31 -2.79 2.71
CA LEU A 8 -13.93 -1.79 1.86
C LEU A 8 -12.96 -1.45 0.73
N PRO A 9 -13.34 -1.66 -0.55
CA PRO A 9 -12.50 -1.25 -1.68
C PRO A 9 -12.22 0.25 -1.61
N ILE A 10 -10.99 0.64 -1.93
CA ILE A 10 -10.59 2.04 -2.06
C ILE A 10 -10.05 2.31 -3.47
N GLU A 11 -10.25 3.53 -3.93
CA GLU A 11 -9.74 3.95 -5.22
C GLU A 11 -8.27 4.38 -5.09
N VAL A 12 -7.40 3.64 -5.77
CA VAL A 12 -6.01 4.01 -6.05
C VAL A 12 -5.76 3.75 -7.54
N PRO A 13 -4.76 4.40 -8.17
CA PRO A 13 -4.37 4.04 -9.52
C PRO A 13 -4.12 2.52 -9.61
N PRO A 14 -4.71 1.82 -10.59
CA PRO A 14 -4.47 0.39 -10.74
C PRO A 14 -2.97 0.14 -10.93
N SER A 15 -2.43 -0.93 -10.34
CA SER A 15 -1.03 -1.27 -10.53
C SER A 15 -0.82 -2.03 -11.84
N SER A 16 0.36 -1.89 -12.45
CA SER A 16 0.72 -2.67 -13.64
C SER A 16 0.62 -4.17 -13.36
N ALA A 17 -0.18 -4.89 -14.16
CA ALA A 17 -0.32 -6.33 -14.01
C ALA A 17 0.97 -7.12 -14.30
N GLY A 18 1.85 -6.58 -15.16
CA GLY A 18 3.09 -7.28 -15.54
C GLY A 18 4.25 -7.02 -14.59
N ALA A 19 4.44 -5.76 -14.16
CA ALA A 19 5.57 -5.38 -13.31
C ALA A 19 5.21 -4.13 -12.49
N PRO A 20 4.45 -4.29 -11.39
CA PRO A 20 4.03 -3.15 -10.57
C PRO A 20 5.20 -2.48 -9.83
N LEU A 21 6.27 -3.24 -9.56
CA LEU A 21 7.51 -2.77 -8.91
C LEU A 21 7.25 -1.84 -7.71
N PRO A 22 6.54 -2.31 -6.66
CA PRO A 22 6.31 -1.48 -5.48
C PRO A 22 7.64 -1.14 -4.78
N HIS A 23 7.83 0.14 -4.48
CA HIS A 23 8.98 0.68 -3.74
C HIS A 23 8.47 1.43 -2.52
N VAL A 24 9.18 1.28 -1.40
CA VAL A 24 8.80 1.90 -0.13
C VAL A 24 9.96 2.72 0.42
N PHE A 25 9.66 3.94 0.86
CA PHE A 25 10.50 4.72 1.75
C PHE A 25 9.77 4.88 3.08
N ALA A 26 10.40 4.50 4.18
CA ALA A 26 9.82 4.62 5.51
C ALA A 26 10.87 5.10 6.50
N ASN A 27 10.54 6.14 7.28
CA ASN A 27 11.28 6.59 8.46
C ASN A 27 10.27 6.87 9.59
N GLU A 28 10.66 7.35 10.77
CA GLU A 28 9.72 7.53 11.89
C GLU A 28 8.52 8.46 11.60
N GLU A 29 8.62 9.37 10.62
CA GLU A 29 7.62 10.41 10.35
C GLU A 29 6.80 10.14 9.08
N ARG A 30 7.44 9.62 8.04
CA ARG A 30 6.91 9.55 6.68
C ARG A 30 6.97 8.13 6.14
N LEU A 31 5.89 7.74 5.48
CA LEU A 31 5.81 6.55 4.65
C LEU A 31 5.42 6.98 3.22
N LEU A 32 6.26 6.63 2.26
CA LEU A 32 5.99 6.81 0.84
C LEU A 32 5.95 5.44 0.17
N ILE A 33 4.91 5.19 -0.61
CA ILE A 33 4.77 3.97 -1.41
C ILE A 33 4.65 4.39 -2.87
N ALA A 34 5.56 3.93 -3.71
CA ALA A 34 5.53 4.19 -5.15
C ALA A 34 5.37 2.88 -5.92
N TYR A 35 4.61 2.88 -7.01
CA TYR A 35 4.49 1.74 -7.92
C TYR A 35 4.16 2.21 -9.34
N LEU A 36 4.41 1.35 -10.32
CA LEU A 36 4.02 1.58 -11.71
C LEU A 36 2.51 1.42 -11.84
N ALA A 37 1.84 2.50 -12.23
CA ALA A 37 0.41 2.53 -12.47
C ALA A 37 0.08 2.03 -13.88
N ASP A 38 -0.98 1.25 -14.00
CA ASP A 38 -1.56 0.83 -15.27
C ASP A 38 -2.42 1.96 -15.85
N VAL A 39 -1.75 2.97 -16.37
CA VAL A 39 -2.40 4.03 -17.14
C VAL A 39 -2.33 3.65 -18.62
N PRO A 40 -3.47 3.53 -19.33
CA PRO A 40 -3.46 3.17 -20.73
C PRO A 40 -2.59 4.14 -21.55
N ASP A 41 -1.55 3.62 -22.20
CA ASP A 41 -0.77 4.34 -23.20
C ASP A 41 -1.49 4.17 -24.55
N PRO A 42 -2.15 5.22 -25.10
CA PRO A 42 -2.89 5.12 -26.36
C PRO A 42 -1.98 4.78 -27.55
N SER A 43 -0.67 4.94 -27.40
CA SER A 43 0.33 4.64 -28.44
C SER A 43 0.86 3.21 -28.39
N PHE A 44 0.51 2.43 -27.35
CA PHE A 44 0.97 1.06 -27.19
C PHE A 44 0.07 0.08 -27.94
N ASP A 45 0.63 -0.60 -28.94
CA ASP A 45 -0.10 -1.54 -29.81
C ASP A 45 -0.19 -2.98 -29.25
N GLY A 46 0.34 -3.22 -28.05
CA GLY A 46 0.28 -4.53 -27.38
C GLY A 46 1.19 -5.61 -27.98
N THR A 47 1.99 -5.30 -29.01
CA THR A 47 2.74 -6.33 -29.75
C THR A 47 4.12 -6.64 -29.18
N ASN A 48 4.67 -5.76 -28.35
CA ASN A 48 6.01 -5.91 -27.76
C ASN A 48 5.97 -5.74 -26.24
N ALA A 49 6.25 -6.82 -25.49
CA ALA A 49 6.45 -6.75 -24.05
C ALA A 49 7.64 -5.82 -23.75
N ARG A 50 7.38 -4.69 -23.08
CA ARG A 50 8.43 -3.78 -22.61
C ARG A 50 8.92 -4.28 -21.26
N SER A 51 10.17 -4.74 -21.20
CA SER A 51 10.81 -5.02 -19.92
C SER A 51 11.05 -3.69 -19.19
N VAL A 52 10.48 -3.56 -17.99
CA VAL A 52 10.64 -2.38 -17.15
C VAL A 52 11.46 -2.72 -15.90
N SER A 53 12.31 -1.80 -15.50
CA SER A 53 13.13 -1.87 -14.30
C SER A 53 12.83 -0.65 -13.41
N PRO A 54 13.27 -0.63 -12.15
CA PRO A 54 13.09 0.53 -11.29
C PRO A 54 13.65 1.86 -11.84
N ALA A 55 14.63 1.77 -12.74
CA ALA A 55 15.27 2.92 -13.39
C ALA A 55 14.70 3.25 -14.78
N THR A 56 13.73 2.47 -15.27
CA THR A 56 13.10 2.73 -16.58
C THR A 56 12.24 3.98 -16.48
N GLY A 57 12.58 5.00 -17.26
CA GLY A 57 11.85 6.28 -17.33
C GLY A 57 10.54 6.20 -18.11
N ASP A 58 9.88 7.35 -18.23
CA ASP A 58 8.65 7.54 -19.00
C ASP A 58 7.50 6.58 -18.62
N GLN A 59 7.49 6.11 -17.37
CA GLN A 59 6.40 5.30 -16.82
C GLN A 59 5.44 6.18 -16.03
N SER A 60 4.17 5.78 -15.98
CA SER A 60 3.22 6.36 -15.03
C SER A 60 3.49 5.79 -13.64
N VAL A 61 3.84 6.65 -12.69
CA VAL A 61 4.16 6.27 -11.31
C VAL A 61 3.10 6.85 -10.38
N ALA A 62 2.46 5.99 -9.60
CA ALA A 62 1.64 6.40 -8.48
C ALA A 62 2.50 6.52 -7.22
N ILE A 63 2.30 7.58 -6.46
CA ILE A 63 2.96 7.79 -5.15
C ILE A 63 1.88 8.03 -4.10
N LEU A 64 1.87 7.19 -3.07
CA LEU A 64 1.09 7.39 -1.86
C LEU A 64 1.99 8.05 -0.83
N THR A 65 1.62 9.27 -0.41
CA THR A 65 2.23 9.96 0.72
C THR A 65 1.38 9.72 1.96
N VAL A 66 1.89 8.91 2.88
CA VAL A 66 1.19 8.45 4.07
C VAL A 66 1.70 9.20 5.29
N GLU A 67 0.82 9.94 5.95
CA GLU A 67 1.20 10.72 7.12
C GLU A 67 -0.02 11.10 8.00
N PRO A 68 0.06 10.93 9.34
CA PRO A 68 1.04 10.11 10.07
C PRO A 68 0.74 8.61 9.89
N TYR A 69 1.80 7.80 9.85
CA TYR A 69 1.71 6.34 9.84
C TYR A 69 2.24 5.74 11.16
N LEU A 70 1.77 4.54 11.49
CA LEU A 70 2.05 3.85 12.75
C LEU A 70 2.75 2.51 12.54
N ALA A 71 2.38 1.79 11.48
CA ALA A 71 2.93 0.48 11.18
C ALA A 71 2.92 0.21 9.68
N LEU A 72 3.86 -0.61 9.22
CA LEU A 72 4.03 -1.05 7.85
C LEU A 72 4.41 -2.53 7.85
N GLN A 73 3.82 -3.29 6.94
CA GLN A 73 4.25 -4.62 6.54
C GLN A 73 4.35 -4.65 5.02
N PHE A 74 5.48 -5.13 4.51
CA PHE A 74 5.73 -5.25 3.08
C PHE A 74 6.41 -6.59 2.77
N GLY A 75 5.85 -7.35 1.84
CA GLY A 75 6.40 -8.63 1.43
C GLY A 75 5.29 -9.62 1.07
N PRO A 76 5.35 -10.89 1.51
CA PRO A 76 4.34 -11.88 1.15
C PRO A 76 2.95 -11.55 1.74
N PRO A 77 1.87 -12.06 1.12
CA PRO A 77 1.85 -12.97 -0.03
C PRO A 77 1.96 -12.25 -1.38
N ASN A 78 2.33 -13.01 -2.40
CA ASN A 78 2.15 -12.68 -3.81
C ASN A 78 0.72 -13.06 -4.26
N ASP A 79 0.37 -12.81 -5.52
CA ASP A 79 -0.95 -13.12 -6.07
C ASP A 79 -1.28 -14.62 -6.07
N GLU A 80 -0.30 -15.49 -6.36
CA GLU A 80 -0.45 -16.95 -6.34
C GLU A 80 -0.71 -17.51 -4.94
N ALA A 81 -0.18 -16.86 -3.89
CA ALA A 81 -0.33 -17.25 -2.49
C ALA A 81 -1.37 -16.40 -1.73
N ILE A 82 -2.12 -15.53 -2.41
CA ILE A 82 -3.04 -14.57 -1.77
C ILE A 82 -4.10 -15.26 -0.93
N SER A 83 -4.47 -16.50 -1.27
CA SER A 83 -5.42 -17.32 -0.49
C SER A 83 -4.93 -17.67 0.91
N GLY A 84 -3.62 -17.59 1.17
CA GLY A 84 -3.03 -17.74 2.49
C GLY A 84 -3.13 -16.50 3.37
N HIS A 85 -3.54 -15.35 2.81
CA HIS A 85 -3.68 -14.13 3.59
C HIS A 85 -4.86 -14.21 4.56
N ARG A 86 -4.70 -13.70 5.78
CA ARG A 86 -5.76 -13.70 6.81
C ARG A 86 -7.06 -13.00 6.37
N LEU A 87 -6.96 -12.02 5.46
CA LEU A 87 -8.09 -11.25 4.94
C LEU A 87 -8.72 -11.88 3.68
N TYR A 88 -8.18 -12.98 3.16
CA TYR A 88 -8.69 -13.60 1.94
C TYR A 88 -10.16 -14.04 2.06
N GLY A 89 -10.52 -14.66 3.19
CA GLY A 89 -11.90 -15.05 3.47
C GLY A 89 -12.89 -13.88 3.57
N LEU A 90 -12.39 -12.63 3.64
CA LEU A 90 -13.20 -11.41 3.68
C LEU A 90 -13.31 -10.74 2.30
N GLY A 91 -12.76 -11.37 1.26
CA GLY A 91 -12.85 -10.89 -0.12
C GLY A 91 -11.57 -10.26 -0.66
N LEU A 92 -10.42 -10.38 0.01
CA LEU A 92 -9.15 -9.84 -0.51
C LEU A 92 -8.84 -10.47 -1.88
N GLN A 93 -8.60 -9.64 -2.87
CA GLN A 93 -8.23 -10.03 -4.23
C GLN A 93 -6.83 -9.51 -4.56
N PRO A 94 -6.11 -10.14 -5.51
CA PRO A 94 -4.86 -9.59 -6.03
C PRO A 94 -5.11 -8.30 -6.84
N TYR A 95 -4.06 -7.50 -7.06
CA TYR A 95 -4.10 -6.24 -7.83
C TYR A 95 -5.16 -5.24 -7.34
N SER A 96 -5.48 -5.28 -6.06
CA SER A 96 -6.58 -4.53 -5.45
C SER A 96 -6.13 -3.81 -4.18
N ALA A 97 -6.84 -2.74 -3.84
CA ALA A 97 -6.60 -1.95 -2.63
C ALA A 97 -7.87 -1.89 -1.77
N PHE A 98 -7.69 -2.03 -0.45
CA PHE A 98 -8.79 -1.99 0.51
C PHE A 98 -8.41 -1.21 1.77
N GLU A 99 -9.42 -0.64 2.40
CA GLU A 99 -9.40 -0.31 3.83
C GLU A 99 -9.99 -1.47 4.63
N VAL A 100 -9.34 -1.80 5.74
CA VAL A 100 -9.77 -2.86 6.67
C VAL A 100 -10.46 -2.24 7.87
N PHE A 101 -11.79 -2.33 7.89
CA PHE A 101 -12.61 -1.88 9.00
C PHE A 101 -12.50 -2.85 10.19
N ASN A 102 -12.64 -2.31 11.41
CA ASN A 102 -12.50 -3.05 12.66
C ASN A 102 -11.18 -3.85 12.75
N SER A 103 -10.10 -3.25 12.26
CA SER A 103 -8.79 -3.91 12.10
C SER A 103 -8.30 -4.56 13.39
N SER A 104 -8.14 -5.88 13.33
CA SER A 104 -7.52 -6.68 14.39
C SER A 104 -6.05 -6.31 14.60
N TRP A 105 -5.38 -5.82 13.55
CA TRP A 105 -4.00 -5.35 13.63
C TRP A 105 -3.89 -4.07 14.45
N ILE A 106 -4.78 -3.08 14.24
CA ILE A 106 -4.84 -1.87 15.07
C ILE A 106 -5.13 -2.23 16.52
N ALA A 107 -6.10 -3.11 16.76
CA ALA A 107 -6.41 -3.59 18.11
C ALA A 107 -5.19 -4.28 18.78
N SER A 108 -4.38 -5.00 18.00
CA SER A 108 -3.16 -5.64 18.51
C SER A 108 -2.08 -4.62 18.88
N LEU A 109 -1.90 -3.56 18.08
CA LEU A 109 -0.93 -2.49 18.34
C LEU A 109 -1.34 -1.69 19.59
N GLU A 110 -2.62 -1.33 19.70
CA GLU A 110 -3.18 -0.68 20.89
C GLU A 110 -2.95 -1.52 22.14
N LYS A 111 -3.28 -2.83 22.07
CA LYS A 111 -3.10 -3.76 23.19
C LYS A 111 -1.63 -3.89 23.60
N ALA A 112 -0.71 -3.96 22.65
CA ALA A 112 0.72 -4.02 22.93
C ALA A 112 1.22 -2.75 23.65
N ASN A 113 0.64 -1.59 23.33
CA ASN A 113 0.99 -0.30 23.92
C ASN A 113 0.49 -0.11 25.38
N ARG A 114 -0.36 -1.00 25.90
CA ARG A 114 -0.96 -0.87 27.26
C ARG A 114 0.03 -0.99 28.41
N VAL A 115 1.24 -1.47 28.15
CA VAL A 115 2.32 -1.51 29.16
C VAL A 115 2.78 -0.10 29.56
N HIS A 116 2.44 0.92 28.76
CA HIS A 116 2.77 2.31 29.07
C HIS A 116 1.84 2.85 30.19
N PRO A 117 2.38 3.40 31.30
CA PRO A 117 1.57 3.89 32.42
C PRO A 117 0.52 4.96 32.07
N SER A 118 0.79 5.76 31.04
CA SER A 118 -0.12 6.79 30.52
C SER A 118 -0.82 6.35 29.23
N HIS A 119 -1.09 5.05 29.06
CA HIS A 119 -1.76 4.54 27.88
C HIS A 119 -3.14 5.19 27.71
N MET A 120 -3.37 5.73 26.51
CA MET A 120 -4.64 6.31 26.09
C MET A 120 -5.09 5.57 24.83
N PRO A 121 -6.13 4.71 24.91
CA PRO A 121 -6.60 3.95 23.75
C PRO A 121 -7.11 4.85 22.62
N GLU A 122 -7.53 6.08 22.94
CA GLU A 122 -7.99 7.09 21.99
C GLU A 122 -6.89 7.52 21.02
N LEU A 123 -5.62 7.32 21.35
CA LEU A 123 -4.52 7.60 20.41
C LEU A 123 -4.56 6.70 19.16
N PHE A 124 -5.24 5.56 19.23
CA PHE A 124 -5.38 4.61 18.13
C PHE A 124 -6.68 4.81 17.34
N SER A 125 -7.63 5.63 17.81
CA SER A 125 -8.98 5.72 17.21
C SER A 125 -9.01 6.36 15.83
N ASP A 126 -8.07 7.27 15.55
CA ASP A 126 -7.99 7.97 14.27
C ASP A 126 -7.22 7.17 13.20
N TYR A 127 -6.60 6.05 13.60
CA TYR A 127 -5.83 5.24 12.67
C TYR A 127 -6.73 4.31 11.88
N ARG A 128 -6.38 4.18 10.60
CA ARG A 128 -7.05 3.35 9.60
C ARG A 128 -6.04 2.34 9.08
N HIS A 129 -6.52 1.17 8.68
CA HIS A 129 -5.68 0.10 8.17
C HIS A 129 -5.93 -0.08 6.69
N PHE A 130 -4.89 -0.04 5.87
CA PHE A 130 -4.95 -0.16 4.43
C PHE A 130 -4.10 -1.32 3.94
N ILE A 131 -4.54 -1.97 2.87
CA ILE A 131 -3.84 -3.06 2.20
C ILE A 131 -3.85 -2.84 0.69
N LEU A 132 -2.69 -2.91 0.05
CA LEU A 132 -2.50 -2.92 -1.40
C LEU A 132 -1.84 -4.25 -1.79
N THR A 133 -2.43 -4.93 -2.77
CA THR A 133 -1.93 -6.22 -3.28
C THR A 133 -1.35 -6.04 -4.68
N PHE A 134 -0.17 -6.61 -4.91
CA PHE A 134 0.57 -6.57 -6.17
C PHE A 134 0.86 -7.99 -6.65
N HIS A 135 1.51 -8.10 -7.81
CA HIS A 135 1.96 -9.39 -8.37
C HIS A 135 2.79 -10.18 -7.34
N ASP A 136 3.94 -9.64 -6.91
CA ASP A 136 4.90 -10.40 -6.08
C ASP A 136 4.76 -10.18 -4.56
N SER A 137 3.94 -9.22 -4.15
CA SER A 137 3.92 -8.77 -2.75
C SER A 137 2.65 -8.01 -2.38
N THR A 138 2.46 -7.86 -1.08
CA THR A 138 1.40 -7.08 -0.44
C THR A 138 2.04 -6.01 0.43
N ILE A 139 1.45 -4.82 0.45
CA ILE A 139 1.76 -3.74 1.39
C ILE A 139 0.54 -3.54 2.29
N GLU A 140 0.71 -3.74 3.60
CA GLU A 140 -0.26 -3.36 4.63
C GLU A 140 0.32 -2.19 5.45
N PHE A 141 -0.47 -1.16 5.74
CA PHE A 141 -0.04 -0.07 6.62
C PHE A 141 -1.18 0.50 7.47
N VAL A 142 -0.82 0.97 8.66
CA VAL A 142 -1.73 1.67 9.57
C VAL A 142 -1.38 3.15 9.57
N ALA A 143 -2.33 4.01 9.24
CA ALA A 143 -2.12 5.46 9.13
C ALA A 143 -3.41 6.23 9.36
N LYS A 144 -3.31 7.52 9.71
CA LYS A 144 -4.50 8.37 9.80
C LYS A 144 -5.08 8.71 8.44
N LYS A 145 -4.20 8.95 7.46
CA LYS A 145 -4.56 9.30 6.08
C LYS A 145 -3.38 9.05 5.14
N PHE A 146 -3.66 9.09 3.85
CA PHE A 146 -2.67 9.21 2.81
C PHE A 146 -3.21 10.08 1.67
N LEU A 147 -2.30 10.61 0.86
CA LEU A 147 -2.59 11.33 -0.37
C LEU A 147 -2.00 10.57 -1.54
N ILE A 148 -2.61 10.68 -2.72
CA ILE A 148 -2.12 10.05 -3.94
C ILE A 148 -1.71 11.14 -4.92
N SER A 149 -0.56 10.98 -5.55
CA SER A 149 -0.16 11.72 -6.74
C SER A 149 0.24 10.77 -7.87
N LEU A 150 0.14 11.28 -9.11
CA LEU A 150 0.64 10.62 -10.30
C LEU A 150 1.73 11.49 -10.92
N CYS A 151 2.83 10.87 -11.32
CA CYS A 151 3.89 11.52 -12.09
C CYS A 151 4.41 10.61 -13.20
N THR A 152 5.20 11.18 -14.09
CA THR A 152 5.86 10.45 -15.17
C THR A 152 7.35 10.36 -14.89
N GLY A 153 7.92 9.16 -14.98
CA GLY A 153 9.34 8.95 -14.77
C GLY A 153 9.70 7.51 -14.42
N ALA A 154 10.83 7.34 -13.76
CA ALA A 154 11.26 6.07 -13.19
C ALA A 154 10.80 5.96 -11.73
N VAL A 155 10.24 4.81 -11.33
CA VAL A 155 9.66 4.63 -9.98
C VAL A 155 10.68 4.89 -8.87
N LEU A 156 11.94 4.50 -9.05
CA LEU A 156 13.00 4.75 -8.06
C LEU A 156 13.29 6.25 -7.93
N SER A 157 13.48 6.95 -9.05
CA SER A 157 13.77 8.39 -9.06
C SER A 157 12.61 9.19 -8.50
N ALA A 158 11.38 8.85 -8.86
CA ALA A 158 10.17 9.50 -8.38
C ALA A 158 10.00 9.36 -6.87
N LEU A 159 10.23 8.16 -6.32
CA LEU A 159 10.21 7.94 -4.87
C LEU A 159 11.31 8.74 -4.16
N MET A 160 12.54 8.73 -4.69
CA MET A 160 13.66 9.46 -4.10
C MET A 160 13.46 10.97 -4.14
N GLU A 161 12.79 11.50 -5.16
CA GLU A 161 12.41 12.92 -5.24
C GLU A 161 11.35 13.25 -4.18
N ALA A 162 10.29 12.45 -4.09
CA ALA A 162 9.26 12.62 -3.08
C ALA A 162 9.82 12.55 -1.63
N ALA A 163 10.81 11.71 -1.39
CA ALA A 163 11.44 11.56 -0.06
C ALA A 163 12.24 12.79 0.39
N ARG A 164 12.63 13.70 -0.51
CA ARG A 164 13.41 14.91 -0.17
C ARG A 164 12.59 16.01 0.48
N HIS A 165 11.26 15.95 0.38
CA HIS A 165 10.33 16.99 0.86
C HIS A 165 9.68 16.59 2.17
#